data_AF-A0A4Y2SUY4-F1
#
_entry.id   AF-A0A4Y2SUY4-F1
#
_cell.length_a   1.000
_cell.length_b   1.000
_cell.length_c   1.000
_cell.angle_alpha   90.00
_cell.angle_beta   90.00
_cell.angle_gamma   90.00
#
_symmetry.space_group_name_H-M   'P 1'
#
loop_
_entity.id
_entity.type
_entity.pdbx_description
1 polymer ?
#
loop_
_entity_poly.entity_id
_entity_poly.type
_entity_poly.pdbx_seq_one_letter_code
_entity_poly.pdbx_strand_id
1 'polypeptide(L)'
;MSLRFCHNPNQQRTSNMSINNAIDLIDSGSVFRATIHWFIYIMAAFSDVQNKVRKEIMEAIGSEKTPDYMDMRNMSYTNTVMLEMMRWKTILPLNLVH
;
A
#
# COMPACT_ATOMS: atom_id res chain seq x y z
N MET A 1 31.67 37.14 -23.38
CA MET A 1 32.10 36.48 -22.14
C MET A 1 31.15 35.32 -21.87
N SER A 2 31.46 34.15 -22.45
CA SER A 2 30.61 32.95 -22.36
C SER A 2 30.82 32.32 -20.99
N LEU A 3 29.83 32.44 -20.11
CA LEU A 3 29.79 31.70 -18.85
C LEU A 3 29.64 30.22 -19.20
N ARG A 4 30.76 29.51 -19.29
CA ARG A 4 30.77 28.05 -19.21
C ARG A 4 30.27 27.71 -17.80
N PHE A 5 28.99 27.41 -17.68
CA PHE A 5 28.49 26.67 -16.53
C PHE A 5 29.36 25.42 -16.39
N CYS A 6 30.05 25.30 -15.25
CA CYS A 6 30.77 24.08 -14.90
C CYS A 6 29.77 22.92 -14.91
N HIS A 7 29.71 22.18 -16.01
CA HIS A 7 28.93 20.96 -16.15
C HIS A 7 29.62 19.89 -15.31
N ASN A 8 29.25 19.80 -14.03
CA ASN A 8 29.74 18.76 -13.15
C ASN A 8 28.92 17.48 -13.40
N PRO A 9 29.51 16.42 -13.96
CA PRO A 9 28.78 15.19 -14.26
C PRO A 9 28.19 14.53 -13.01
N ASN A 10 28.76 14.81 -11.82
CA ASN A 10 28.21 14.32 -10.55
C ASN A 10 26.93 15.04 -10.14
N GLN A 11 26.75 16.31 -10.53
CA GLN A 11 25.52 17.08 -10.30
C GLN A 11 24.37 16.56 -11.18
N GLN A 12 24.69 16.17 -12.41
CA GLN A 12 23.72 15.53 -13.30
C GLN A 12 23.36 14.12 -12.82
N ARG A 13 24.33 13.40 -12.24
CA ARG A 13 24.14 12.08 -11.64
C ARG A 13 23.33 12.10 -10.33
N THR A 14 23.36 13.19 -9.56
CA THR A 14 22.49 13.31 -8.38
C THR A 14 21.07 13.74 -8.77
N SER A 15 20.94 14.62 -9.75
CA SER A 15 19.61 15.06 -10.23
C SER A 15 18.80 13.94 -10.89
N ASN A 16 19.42 13.08 -11.72
CA ASN A 16 18.69 11.94 -12.30
C ASN A 16 18.37 10.84 -11.26
N MET A 17 19.22 10.60 -10.25
CA MET A 17 18.90 9.69 -9.15
C MET A 17 17.68 10.16 -8.35
N SER A 18 17.59 11.46 -8.05
CA SER A 18 16.43 12.03 -7.35
C SER A 18 15.13 11.90 -8.15
N ILE A 19 15.19 12.10 -9.48
CA ILE A 19 14.05 11.94 -10.37
C ILE A 19 13.62 10.47 -10.46
N ASN A 20 14.58 9.54 -10.58
CA ASN A 20 14.29 8.11 -10.65
C ASN A 20 13.64 7.62 -9.34
N ASN A 21 14.16 8.02 -8.18
CA ASN A 21 13.56 7.67 -6.89
C ASN A 21 12.12 8.20 -6.75
N ALA A 22 11.85 9.40 -7.29
CA ALA A 22 10.51 9.97 -7.27
C ALA A 22 9.55 9.18 -8.18
N ILE A 23 10.02 8.73 -9.35
CA ILE A 23 9.25 7.88 -10.26
C ILE A 23 8.96 6.53 -9.61
N ASP A 24 9.96 5.89 -9.01
CA ASP A 24 9.83 4.59 -8.34
C ASP A 24 8.81 4.65 -7.19
N LEU A 25 8.82 5.73 -6.41
CA LEU A 25 7.85 5.94 -5.33
C LEU A 25 6.42 6.08 -5.88
N ILE A 26 6.24 6.81 -6.98
CA ILE A 26 4.93 7.00 -7.60
C ILE A 26 4.40 5.68 -8.19
N ASP A 27 5.26 4.92 -8.86
CA ASP A 27 4.90 3.62 -9.42
C ASP A 27 4.56 2.61 -8.31
N SER A 28 5.26 2.65 -7.18
CA SER A 28 4.89 1.88 -5.98
C SER A 28 3.51 2.28 -5.42
N GLY A 29 3.11 3.55 -5.53
CA GLY A 29 1.75 3.98 -5.19
C GLY A 29 0.66 3.30 -6.04
N SER A 30 0.98 2.92 -7.29
CA SER A 30 0.02 2.27 -8.19
C SER A 30 -0.36 0.87 -7.71
N VAL A 31 0.58 0.11 -7.12
CA VAL A 31 0.29 -1.23 -6.61
C VAL A 31 -0.64 -1.18 -5.40
N PHE A 32 -0.51 -0.17 -4.53
CA PHE A 32 -1.43 0.05 -3.42
C PHE A 32 -2.86 0.31 -3.90
N ARG A 33 -3.03 1.12 -4.96
CA ARG A 33 -4.34 1.38 -5.56
C ARG A 33 -4.98 0.09 -6.08
N ALA A 34 -4.20 -0.77 -6.74
CA ALA A 34 -4.68 -2.05 -7.22
C ALA A 34 -5.06 -2.99 -6.05
N THR A 35 -4.32 -2.99 -4.95
CA THR A 35 -4.68 -3.76 -3.74
C THR A 35 -6.04 -3.35 -3.22
N ILE A 36 -6.30 -2.05 -3.04
CA ILE A 36 -7.60 -1.58 -2.54
C ILE A 36 -8.75 -2.02 -3.46
N HIS A 37 -8.58 -1.94 -4.77
CA HIS A 37 -9.61 -2.40 -5.71
C HIS A 37 -9.91 -3.89 -5.54
N TRP A 38 -8.87 -4.72 -5.42
CA TRP A 38 -9.05 -6.15 -5.14
C TRP A 38 -9.69 -6.41 -3.79
N PHE A 39 -9.39 -5.62 -2.76
CA PHE A 39 -10.00 -5.76 -1.44
C PHE A 39 -11.50 -5.53 -1.50
N ILE A 40 -11.92 -4.43 -2.13
CA ILE A 40 -13.33 -4.12 -2.34
C ILE A 40 -14.01 -5.22 -3.15
N TYR A 41 -13.35 -5.70 -4.21
CA TYR A 41 -13.88 -6.78 -5.05
C TYR A 41 -14.09 -8.08 -4.27
N ILE A 42 -13.13 -8.49 -3.45
CA ILE A 42 -13.23 -9.70 -2.61
C ILE A 42 -14.32 -9.53 -1.55
N MET A 43 -14.41 -8.36 -0.91
CA MET A 43 -15.48 -8.10 0.06
C MET A 43 -16.87 -8.13 -0.58
N ALA A 44 -17.00 -7.63 -1.81
CA ALA A 44 -18.24 -7.70 -2.58
C ALA A 44 -18.59 -9.14 -3.02
N ALA A 45 -17.59 -9.95 -3.39
CA ALA A 45 -17.77 -11.33 -3.81
C ALA A 45 -18.06 -12.28 -2.63
N PHE A 46 -17.51 -12.01 -1.45
CA PHE A 46 -17.63 -12.83 -0.24
C PHE A 46 -18.34 -12.06 0.89
N SER A 47 -19.64 -11.84 0.73
CA SER A 47 -20.48 -11.12 1.70
C SER A 47 -20.44 -11.71 3.11
N ASP A 48 -20.27 -13.04 3.23
CA ASP A 48 -20.17 -13.72 4.53
C ASP A 48 -18.90 -13.32 5.31
N VAL A 49 -17.78 -13.16 4.58
CA VAL A 49 -16.51 -12.71 5.17
C VAL A 49 -16.62 -11.24 5.55
N GLN A 50 -17.21 -10.42 4.70
CA GLN A 50 -17.46 -9.00 4.97
C GLN A 50 -18.31 -8.80 6.23
N ASN A 51 -19.36 -9.59 6.42
CA ASN A 51 -20.22 -9.52 7.61
C ASN A 51 -19.46 -9.89 8.89
N LYS A 52 -18.60 -10.91 8.86
CA LYS A 52 -17.77 -11.29 10.01
C LYS A 52 -16.75 -10.23 10.36
N VAL A 53 -16.06 -9.66 9.37
CA VAL A 53 -15.13 -8.54 9.55
C VAL A 53 -15.86 -7.34 10.16
N ARG A 54 -17.02 -6.97 9.62
CA ARG A 54 -17.81 -5.85 10.14
C ARG A 54 -18.26 -6.09 11.58
N LYS A 55 -18.66 -7.31 11.93
CA LYS A 55 -19.03 -7.67 13.31
C LYS A 55 -17.84 -7.50 14.26
N GLU A 56 -16.67 -8.01 13.91
CA GLU A 56 -15.46 -7.85 14.73
C GLU A 56 -15.07 -6.37 14.91
N ILE A 57 -15.15 -5.57 13.85
CA ILE A 57 -14.88 -4.12 13.92
C ILE A 57 -15.84 -3.44 14.89
N MET A 58 -17.13 -3.76 14.83
CA MET A 58 -18.12 -3.21 15.75
C MET A 58 -17.88 -3.64 17.19
N GLU A 59 -17.42 -4.88 17.43
CA GLU A 59 -17.08 -5.38 18.75
C GLU A 59 -15.81 -4.73 19.32
N ALA A 60 -14.79 -4.47 18.48
CA ALA A 60 -13.51 -3.93 18.92
C ALA A 60 -13.53 -2.40 19.11
N ILE A 61 -14.14 -1.64 18.19
CA ILE A 61 -14.05 -0.16 18.15
C ILE A 61 -15.33 0.49 18.69
N GLY A 62 -16.49 -0.15 18.48
CA GLY A 62 -17.79 0.46 18.71
C GLY A 62 -18.18 1.47 17.62
N SER A 63 -19.41 2.00 17.68
CA SER A 63 -19.97 2.86 16.62
C SER A 63 -19.55 4.34 16.70
N GLU A 64 -19.00 4.79 17.82
CA GLU A 64 -18.72 6.23 18.07
C GLU A 64 -17.24 6.60 17.94
N LYS A 65 -16.33 5.62 17.96
CA LYS A 65 -14.88 5.89 17.87
C LYS A 65 -14.37 5.80 16.43
N THR A 66 -13.48 6.72 16.09
CA THR A 66 -12.64 6.61 14.90
C THR A 66 -11.60 5.50 15.11
N PRO A 67 -11.36 4.63 14.12
CA PRO A 67 -10.35 3.57 14.23
C PRO A 67 -8.97 4.16 14.51
N ASP A 68 -8.29 3.67 15.55
CA ASP A 68 -6.88 3.96 15.80
C ASP A 68 -5.99 2.75 15.48
N TYR A 69 -4.71 2.99 15.22
CA TYR A 69 -3.75 1.91 14.94
C TYR A 69 -3.63 0.91 16.09
N MET A 70 -3.84 1.37 17.33
CA MET A 70 -3.81 0.51 18.51
C MET A 70 -4.96 -0.52 18.53
N ASP A 71 -6.12 -0.18 17.95
CA ASP A 71 -7.27 -1.07 17.87
C ASP A 71 -7.03 -2.24 16.91
N MET A 72 -6.07 -2.10 16.00
CA MET A 72 -5.68 -3.16 15.06
C MET A 72 -5.22 -4.44 15.74
N ARG A 73 -4.71 -4.35 16.99
CA ARG A 73 -4.35 -5.53 17.80
C ARG A 73 -5.56 -6.34 18.25
N ASN A 74 -6.71 -5.70 18.42
CA ASN A 74 -7.94 -6.36 18.87
C ASN A 74 -8.75 -6.95 17.71
N MET A 75 -8.38 -6.67 16.45
CA MET A 75 -9.06 -7.17 15.24
C MET A 75 -8.27 -8.27 14.55
N SER A 76 -8.12 -9.41 15.24
CA SER A 76 -7.30 -10.53 14.77
C SER A 76 -7.84 -11.15 13.47
N TYR A 77 -9.16 -11.30 13.34
CA TYR A 77 -9.79 -11.90 12.17
C TYR A 77 -9.65 -11.01 10.94
N THR A 78 -9.87 -9.71 11.08
CA THR A 78 -9.66 -8.71 10.03
C THR A 78 -8.21 -8.72 9.54
N ASN A 79 -7.25 -8.81 10.45
CA ASN A 79 -5.83 -8.91 10.11
C ASN A 79 -5.52 -10.20 9.33
N THR A 80 -6.06 -11.35 9.76
CA THR A 80 -5.90 -12.62 9.04
C THR A 80 -6.51 -12.57 7.63
N VAL A 81 -7.69 -11.97 7.47
CA VAL A 81 -8.33 -11.81 6.14
C VAL A 81 -7.49 -10.94 5.22
N MET A 82 -6.94 -9.84 5.74
CA MET A 82 -6.06 -8.97 4.97
C MET A 82 -4.77 -9.67 4.55
N LEU A 83 -4.15 -10.45 5.46
CA LEU A 83 -2.97 -11.27 5.14
C LEU A 83 -3.29 -12.32 4.07
N GLU A 84 -4.41 -13.02 4.18
CA GLU A 84 -4.80 -14.05 3.20
C GLU A 84 -5.10 -13.43 1.83
N MET A 85 -5.71 -12.24 1.80
CA MET A 85 -5.88 -11.50 0.57
C MET A 85 -4.54 -11.15 -0.08
N MET A 86 -3.58 -10.62 0.68
CA MET A 86 -2.25 -10.29 0.16
C MET A 86 -1.52 -11.53 -0.37
N ARG A 87 -1.77 -12.71 0.23
CA ARG A 87 -1.29 -14.01 -0.27
C ARG A 87 -1.92 -14.39 -1.61
N TRP A 88 -3.23 -14.18 -1.79
CA TRP A 88 -3.93 -14.53 -3.03
C TRP A 88 -3.65 -13.55 -4.18
N LYS A 89 -3.49 -12.28 -3.84
CA LYS A 89 -3.28 -11.18 -4.79
C LYS A 89 -1.97 -10.48 -4.48
N THR A 90 -0.87 -11.20 -4.60
CA THR A 90 0.46 -10.59 -4.57
C THR A 90 0.68 -9.83 -5.88
N ILE A 91 0.53 -8.50 -5.82
CA ILE A 91 0.61 -7.61 -7.00
C ILE A 91 2.06 -7.47 -7.50
N LEU A 92 3.03 -7.81 -6.66
CA LEU A 92 4.43 -8.00 -7.05
C LEU A 92 4.67 -9.51 -7.27
N PRO A 93 4.49 -10.04 -8.49
CA PRO A 93 4.61 -11.47 -8.73
C PRO A 93 6.00 -12.03 -8.41
N LEU A 94 7.04 -11.20 -8.36
CA LEU A 94 8.40 -11.59 -7.98
C LEU A 94 9.05 -10.37 -7.32
N ASN A 95 9.71 -10.57 -6.18
CA ASN A 95 10.69 -9.62 -5.64
C ASN A 95 11.51 -9.08 -6.82
N LEU A 96 11.57 -7.75 -6.96
CA LEU A 96 12.42 -7.06 -7.93
C LEU A 96 13.77 -7.78 -7.94
N VAL A 97 14.05 -8.46 -9.06
CA VAL A 97 15.25 -9.28 -9.22
C VAL A 97 16.42 -8.33 -8.99
N HIS A 98 17.14 -8.54 -7.88
CA HIS A 98 18.36 -7.79 -7.58
C HIS A 98 19.41 -8.05 -8.66
#